data_AF-A0A914XAI2-F1
#
_entry.id   AF-A0A914XAI2-F1
#
_cell.length_a   1.000
_cell.length_b   1.000
_cell.length_c   1.000
_cell.angle_alpha   90.00
_cell.angle_beta   90.00
_cell.angle_gamma   90.00
#
_symmetry.space_group_name_H-M   'P 1'
#
loop_
_entity.id
_entity.type
_entity.pdbx_description
1 polymer ?
#
loop_
_entity_poly.entity_id
_entity_poly.type
_entity_poly.pdbx_seq_one_letter_code
_entity_poly.pdbx_strand_id
1 'polypeptide(L)'
;MPSLTDRCHVTVPLVIYSATGFMFFPVFQSLIYNKVCLQSQNETGMNESTCLDRSITSKHHLLQTKANHVLLISTVAISLMAMLAAPILGSVSDRKSRKLAMLLPFIGLILEDLTLILQAHFMAEASVYYVVLSELIFGVFGGYMSVFSTTFAFAAHLCKDDKERKSKTMALLEGCLGLGGEQQ
;
A
#
# COMPACT_ATOMS: atom_id res chain seq x y z
N MET A 1 -10.67 -31.48 13.88
CA MET A 1 -9.36 -30.81 13.74
C MET A 1 -8.98 -30.93 12.27
N PRO A 2 -8.84 -29.83 11.49
CA PRO A 2 -8.46 -29.96 10.08
C PRO A 2 -7.03 -30.49 10.00
N SER A 3 -6.78 -31.39 9.05
CA SER A 3 -5.50 -32.04 8.80
C SER A 3 -4.42 -31.03 8.38
N LEU A 4 -3.16 -31.37 8.63
CA LEU A 4 -1.98 -30.54 8.34
C LEU A 4 -1.92 -30.05 6.86
N THR A 5 -2.52 -30.81 5.96
CA THR A 5 -2.60 -30.56 4.52
C THR A 5 -3.50 -29.37 4.15
N ASP A 6 -4.56 -29.11 4.93
CA ASP A 6 -5.56 -28.06 4.65
C ASP A 6 -5.06 -26.66 5.00
N ARG A 7 -4.19 -26.54 6.02
CA ARG A 7 -3.62 -25.24 6.42
C ARG A 7 -2.71 -24.64 5.36
N CYS A 8 -2.03 -25.46 4.56
CA CYS A 8 -1.06 -24.98 3.57
C CYS A 8 -1.70 -24.40 2.30
N HIS A 9 -2.99 -24.67 2.04
CA HIS A 9 -3.70 -24.13 0.87
C HIS A 9 -3.99 -22.62 1.00
N VAL A 10 -4.02 -22.12 2.23
CA VAL A 10 -4.27 -20.70 2.55
C VAL A 10 -3.06 -19.80 2.23
N THR A 11 -1.88 -20.40 1.96
CA THR A 11 -0.67 -19.68 1.56
C THR A 11 -0.82 -19.00 0.19
N VAL A 12 -1.48 -19.65 -0.77
CA VAL A 12 -1.65 -19.12 -2.13
C VAL A 12 -2.51 -17.83 -2.13
N PRO A 13 -3.68 -17.79 -1.47
CA PRO A 13 -4.44 -16.55 -1.29
C PRO A 13 -3.64 -15.43 -0.63
N LEU A 14 -2.79 -15.77 0.35
CA LEU A 14 -1.96 -14.80 1.07
C LEU A 14 -0.89 -14.17 0.17
N VAL A 15 -0.27 -14.99 -0.67
CA VAL A 15 0.75 -14.54 -1.65
C VAL A 15 0.09 -13.69 -2.74
N ILE A 16 -1.05 -14.13 -3.27
CA ILE A 16 -1.82 -13.34 -4.26
C ILE A 16 -2.24 -11.98 -3.68
N TYR A 17 -2.67 -11.96 -2.41
CA TYR A 17 -3.00 -10.72 -1.73
C TYR A 17 -1.78 -9.80 -1.57
N SER A 18 -0.63 -10.34 -1.13
CA SER A 18 0.60 -9.54 -1.04
C SER A 18 1.02 -8.97 -2.39
N ALA A 19 0.89 -9.75 -3.47
CA ALA A 19 1.12 -9.29 -4.85
C ALA A 19 0.16 -8.16 -5.26
N THR A 20 -1.10 -8.22 -4.84
CA THR A 20 -2.08 -7.15 -5.08
C THR A 20 -1.71 -5.87 -4.34
N GLY A 21 -1.19 -5.99 -3.11
CA GLY A 21 -0.64 -4.86 -2.36
C GLY A 21 0.54 -4.18 -3.06
N PHE A 22 1.34 -4.90 -3.86
CA PHE A 22 2.38 -4.28 -4.68
C PHE A 22 1.85 -3.54 -5.89
N MET A 23 0.82 -4.08 -6.55
CA MET A 23 0.18 -3.39 -7.68
C MET A 23 -0.45 -2.05 -7.27
N PHE A 24 -0.72 -1.86 -5.97
CA PHE A 24 -1.23 -0.60 -5.47
C PHE A 24 -0.25 0.58 -5.64
N PHE A 25 1.05 0.39 -5.37
CA PHE A 25 2.04 1.47 -5.45
C PHE A 25 2.09 2.19 -6.82
N PRO A 26 2.23 1.49 -7.96
CA PRO A 26 2.26 2.16 -9.27
C PRO A 26 0.90 2.77 -9.64
N VAL A 27 -0.22 2.21 -9.16
CA VAL A 27 -1.56 2.77 -9.35
C VAL A 27 -1.70 4.08 -8.57
N PHE A 28 -1.28 4.10 -7.31
CA PHE A 28 -1.26 5.27 -6.45
C PHE A 28 -0.38 6.38 -7.02
N GLN A 29 0.84 6.04 -7.44
CA GLN A 29 1.73 6.98 -8.11
C GLN A 29 1.08 7.55 -9.37
N SER A 30 0.49 6.71 -10.24
CA SER A 30 -0.21 7.19 -11.44
C SER A 30 -1.37 8.13 -11.12
N LEU A 31 -2.12 7.85 -10.06
CA LEU A 31 -3.24 8.68 -9.65
C LEU A 31 -2.77 10.06 -9.17
N ILE A 32 -1.70 10.11 -8.37
CA ILE A 32 -1.09 11.39 -7.95
C ILE A 32 -0.59 12.19 -9.16
N TYR A 33 0.10 11.54 -10.10
CA TYR A 33 0.61 12.22 -11.30
C TYR A 33 -0.52 12.83 -12.14
N ASN A 34 -1.59 12.07 -12.39
CA ASN A 34 -2.75 12.57 -13.13
C ASN A 34 -3.41 13.75 -12.41
N LYS A 35 -3.58 13.64 -11.08
CA LYS A 35 -4.21 14.70 -10.28
C LYS A 35 -3.36 15.97 -10.23
N VAL A 36 -2.05 15.84 -10.06
CA VAL A 36 -1.11 16.98 -10.11
C VAL A 36 -1.11 17.63 -11.50
N CYS A 37 -1.24 16.84 -12.57
CA CYS A 37 -1.32 17.38 -13.93
C CYS A 37 -2.57 18.25 -14.13
N LEU A 38 -3.74 17.75 -13.72
CA LEU A 38 -5.00 18.50 -13.79
C LEU A 38 -4.94 19.79 -12.96
N GLN A 39 -4.38 19.74 -11.75
CA GLN A 39 -4.23 20.94 -10.93
C GLN A 39 -3.23 21.96 -11.49
N SER A 40 -2.21 21.50 -12.22
CA SER A 40 -1.19 22.37 -12.81
C SER A 40 -1.52 22.81 -14.24
N GLN A 41 -2.74 22.56 -14.73
CA GLN A 41 -3.19 22.93 -16.07
C GLN A 41 -3.04 24.43 -16.34
N ASN A 42 -3.35 25.29 -15.36
CA ASN A 42 -3.25 26.74 -15.52
C ASN A 42 -1.80 27.24 -15.61
N GLU A 43 -0.84 26.52 -15.02
CA GLU A 43 0.58 26.89 -15.05
C GLU A 43 1.32 26.31 -16.27
N THR A 44 0.87 25.16 -16.78
CA THR A 44 1.55 24.43 -17.85
C THR A 44 0.88 24.55 -19.21
N GLY A 45 -0.38 25.02 -19.26
CA GLY A 45 -1.17 25.11 -20.48
C GLY A 45 -1.47 23.74 -21.12
N MET A 46 -1.25 22.63 -20.40
CA MET A 46 -1.47 21.29 -20.93
C MET A 46 -2.96 20.92 -20.90
N ASN A 47 -3.43 20.29 -21.98
CA ASN A 47 -4.80 19.78 -22.05
C ASN A 47 -4.93 18.47 -21.27
N GLU A 48 -6.15 18.14 -20.85
CA GLU A 48 -6.47 16.89 -20.16
C GLU A 48 -5.99 15.63 -20.92
N SER A 49 -6.05 15.65 -22.25
CA SER A 49 -5.54 14.57 -23.11
C SER A 49 -4.02 14.38 -23.02
N THR A 50 -3.27 15.45 -22.75
CA THR A 50 -1.80 15.41 -22.59
C THR A 50 -1.42 14.82 -21.23
N CYS A 51 -2.24 15.02 -20.20
CA CYS A 51 -2.06 14.42 -18.88
C CYS A 51 -2.21 12.88 -18.89
N LEU A 52 -2.97 12.33 -19.84
CA LEU A 52 -3.11 10.88 -20.01
C LEU A 52 -1.87 10.23 -20.65
N ASP A 53 -1.06 11.00 -21.39
CA ASP A 53 0.19 10.52 -21.98
C ASP A 53 1.35 10.64 -20.98
N ARG A 54 1.72 9.50 -20.37
CA ARG A 54 2.84 9.43 -19.43
C ARG A 54 4.19 9.78 -20.07
N SER A 55 4.38 9.58 -21.37
CA SER A 55 5.68 9.86 -22.02
C SER A 55 5.94 11.35 -22.15
N ILE A 56 4.87 12.15 -22.27
CA ILE A 56 4.92 13.60 -22.33
C ILE A 56 4.98 14.15 -20.91
N THR A 57 4.06 13.69 -20.06
CA THR A 57 3.95 14.11 -18.65
C THR A 57 5.24 13.87 -17.85
N SER A 58 5.93 12.74 -18.06
CA SER A 58 7.19 12.42 -17.36
C SER A 58 8.36 13.32 -17.75
N LYS A 59 8.33 13.97 -18.92
CA LYS A 59 9.39 14.90 -19.36
C LYS A 59 9.27 16.28 -18.73
N HIS A 60 8.11 16.62 -18.16
CA HIS A 60 7.89 17.89 -17.50
C HIS A 60 8.44 17.86 -16.07
N HIS A 61 9.66 18.37 -15.90
CA HIS A 61 10.37 18.41 -14.61
C HIS A 61 9.55 19.06 -13.48
N LEU A 62 8.72 20.06 -13.79
CA LEU A 62 7.84 20.71 -12.82
C LEU A 62 6.79 19.75 -12.26
N LEU A 63 6.13 18.97 -13.12
CA LEU A 63 5.12 17.99 -12.70
C LEU A 63 5.76 16.87 -11.89
N GLN A 64 6.88 16.34 -12.38
CA GLN A 64 7.64 15.31 -11.68
C GLN A 64 8.03 15.77 -10.27
N THR A 65 8.53 17.00 -10.14
CA THR A 65 8.91 17.56 -8.83
C THR A 65 7.71 17.71 -7.90
N LYS A 66 6.58 18.24 -8.39
CA LYS A 66 5.36 18.39 -7.58
C LYS A 66 4.78 17.04 -7.15
N ALA A 67 4.67 16.07 -8.06
CA ALA A 67 4.17 14.74 -7.76
C ALA A 67 5.09 14.01 -6.75
N ASN A 68 6.40 14.05 -6.97
CA ASN A 68 7.37 13.46 -6.04
C ASN A 68 7.31 14.11 -4.67
N HIS A 69 7.14 15.43 -4.59
CA HIS A 69 7.00 16.12 -3.30
C HIS A 69 5.77 15.65 -2.53
N VAL A 70 4.63 15.45 -3.20
CA VAL A 70 3.41 14.90 -2.58
C VAL A 70 3.61 13.45 -2.13
N LEU A 71 4.23 12.61 -2.96
CA LEU A 71 4.58 11.23 -2.63
C LEU A 71 5.51 11.16 -1.40
N LEU A 72 6.52 12.03 -1.34
CA LEU A 72 7.43 12.12 -0.21
C LEU A 72 6.70 12.51 1.08
N ILE A 73 5.84 13.54 1.02
CA ILE A 73 5.05 13.93 2.19
C ILE A 73 4.14 12.78 2.64
N SER A 74 3.50 12.09 1.68
CA SER A 74 2.60 10.96 1.96
C SER A 74 3.33 9.81 2.67
N THR A 75 4.49 9.41 2.14
CA THR A 75 5.31 8.32 2.70
C THR A 75 5.90 8.68 4.06
N VAL A 76 6.32 9.93 4.28
CA VAL A 76 6.75 10.41 5.60
C VAL A 76 5.58 10.43 6.59
N ALA A 77 4.42 10.90 6.17
CA ALA A 77 3.22 10.98 6.98
C ALA A 77 2.75 9.59 7.46
N ILE A 78 2.60 8.63 6.53
CA ILE A 78 2.22 7.26 6.89
C ILE A 78 3.27 6.60 7.78
N SER A 79 4.57 6.80 7.50
CA SER A 79 5.65 6.23 8.31
C SER A 79 5.63 6.76 9.75
N LEU A 80 5.45 8.07 9.91
CA LEU A 80 5.37 8.70 11.23
C LEU A 80 4.16 8.18 12.01
N MET A 81 2.99 8.12 11.38
CA MET A 81 1.79 7.60 12.03
C MET A 81 1.89 6.11 12.35
N ALA A 82 2.49 5.32 11.47
CA ALA A 82 2.72 3.90 11.69
C ALA A 82 3.70 3.67 12.85
N MET A 83 4.75 4.49 13.00
CA MET A 83 5.65 4.43 14.16
C MET A 83 4.91 4.68 15.47
N LEU A 84 3.97 5.62 15.49
CA LEU A 84 3.13 5.91 16.66
C LEU A 84 2.11 4.77 16.93
N ALA A 85 1.57 4.17 15.87
CA ALA A 85 0.60 3.09 15.96
C ALA A 85 1.24 1.73 16.34
N ALA A 86 2.49 1.49 15.97
CA ALA A 86 3.21 0.23 16.19
C ALA A 86 3.16 -0.29 17.66
N PRO A 87 3.49 0.51 18.70
CA PRO A 87 3.40 0.03 20.08
C PRO A 87 1.95 -0.27 20.52
N ILE A 88 0.97 0.49 20.02
CA ILE A 88 -0.46 0.27 20.31
C ILE A 88 -0.90 -1.05 19.69
N LEU A 89 -0.64 -1.25 18.40
CA LEU A 89 -0.97 -2.47 17.67
C LEU A 89 -0.24 -3.70 18.24
N GLY A 90 1.02 -3.54 18.63
CA GLY A 90 1.80 -4.58 19.34
C GLY A 90 1.14 -4.98 20.65
N SER A 91 0.76 -4.01 21.50
CA SER A 91 0.08 -4.30 22.76
C SER A 91 -1.28 -4.98 22.59
N VAL A 92 -2.01 -4.64 21.52
CA VAL A 92 -3.30 -5.25 21.17
C VAL A 92 -3.11 -6.70 20.69
N SER A 93 -2.06 -6.95 19.91
CA SER A 93 -1.64 -8.29 19.46
C SER A 93 -1.37 -9.21 20.64
N ASP A 94 -0.65 -8.71 21.64
CA ASP A 94 -0.24 -9.49 22.80
C ASP A 94 -1.40 -9.75 23.78
N ARG A 95 -2.33 -8.81 23.93
CA ARG A 95 -3.40 -8.90 24.96
C ARG A 95 -4.70 -9.57 24.51
N LYS A 96 -5.16 -9.33 23.27
CA LYS A 96 -6.55 -9.69 22.87
C LYS A 96 -6.60 -10.94 22.00
N SER A 97 -5.79 -10.98 20.94
CA SER A 97 -5.54 -12.17 20.09
C SER A 97 -4.77 -11.76 18.84
N ARG A 98 -3.79 -12.59 18.44
CA ARG A 98 -3.00 -12.46 17.19
C ARG A 98 -3.87 -12.23 15.92
N LYS A 99 -5.07 -12.80 15.89
CA LYS A 99 -6.03 -12.63 14.78
C LYS A 99 -6.55 -11.20 14.65
N LEU A 100 -6.74 -10.49 15.77
CA LEU A 100 -7.25 -9.12 15.74
C LEU A 100 -6.20 -8.11 15.26
N ALA A 101 -4.94 -8.31 15.69
CA ALA A 101 -3.81 -7.54 15.18
C ALA A 101 -3.60 -7.75 13.67
N MET A 102 -3.95 -8.93 13.16
CA MET A 102 -3.93 -9.19 11.72
C MET A 102 -5.04 -8.45 10.99
N LEU A 103 -6.25 -8.32 11.55
CA LEU A 103 -7.40 -7.66 10.90
C LEU A 103 -7.31 -6.12 10.87
N LEU A 104 -6.64 -5.50 11.84
CA LEU A 104 -6.55 -4.05 11.98
C LEU A 104 -5.97 -3.34 10.74
N PRO A 105 -4.82 -3.79 10.19
CA PRO A 105 -4.29 -3.23 8.94
C PRO A 105 -5.24 -3.35 7.75
N PHE A 106 -6.04 -4.42 7.66
CA PHE A 106 -7.01 -4.58 6.55
C PHE A 106 -8.16 -3.57 6.64
N ILE A 107 -8.62 -3.26 7.86
CA ILE A 107 -9.65 -2.23 8.05
C ILE A 107 -9.09 -0.88 7.59
N GLY A 108 -7.84 -0.58 7.95
CA GLY A 108 -7.16 0.63 7.49
C GLY A 108 -7.04 0.71 5.97
N LEU A 109 -6.65 -0.40 5.33
CA LEU A 109 -6.49 -0.47 3.87
C LEU A 109 -7.82 -0.23 3.15
N ILE A 110 -8.91 -0.88 3.58
CA ILE A 110 -10.23 -0.67 2.98
C ILE A 110 -10.69 0.79 3.14
N LEU A 111 -10.44 1.40 4.30
CA LEU A 111 -10.78 2.81 4.53
C LEU A 111 -9.98 3.73 3.60
N GLU A 112 -8.68 3.46 3.44
CA GLU A 112 -7.83 4.18 2.52
C GLU A 112 -8.33 4.07 1.07
N ASP A 113 -8.55 2.85 0.58
CA ASP A 113 -9.06 2.57 -0.76
C ASP A 113 -10.36 3.32 -1.03
N LEU A 114 -11.31 3.29 -0.09
CA LEU A 114 -12.57 4.04 -0.21
C LEU A 114 -12.34 5.54 -0.34
N THR A 115 -11.43 6.11 0.47
CA THR A 115 -11.11 7.53 0.37
C THR A 115 -10.38 7.90 -0.92
N LEU A 116 -9.56 7.01 -1.47
CA LEU A 116 -8.89 7.21 -2.75
C LEU A 116 -9.85 7.08 -3.92
N ILE A 117 -10.78 6.12 -3.89
CA ILE A 117 -11.85 5.98 -4.88
C ILE A 117 -12.74 7.22 -4.88
N LEU A 118 -13.10 7.75 -3.70
CA LEU A 118 -13.83 9.01 -3.61
C LEU A 118 -13.04 10.17 -4.24
N GLN A 119 -11.74 10.26 -3.97
CA GLN A 119 -10.88 11.27 -4.59
C GLN A 119 -10.70 11.09 -6.09
N ALA A 120 -10.74 9.85 -6.58
CA ALA A 120 -10.72 9.53 -8.01
C ALA A 120 -12.03 9.94 -8.70
N HIS A 121 -13.16 9.91 -7.98
CA HIS A 121 -14.42 10.42 -8.49
C HIS A 121 -14.43 11.96 -8.56
N PHE A 122 -13.88 12.63 -7.53
CA PHE A 122 -13.80 14.09 -7.43
C PHE A 122 -12.42 14.64 -7.84
N MET A 123 -11.84 14.17 -8.96
CA MET A 123 -10.47 14.56 -9.36
C MET A 123 -10.29 16.05 -9.64
N ALA A 124 -11.30 16.71 -10.22
CA ALA A 124 -11.19 18.09 -10.68
C ALA A 124 -11.26 19.14 -9.55
N GLU A 125 -11.95 18.83 -8.45
CA GLU A 125 -12.27 19.81 -7.39
C GLU A 125 -11.47 19.55 -6.11
N ALA A 126 -11.04 18.31 -5.88
CA ALA A 126 -10.34 17.94 -4.65
C ALA A 126 -8.84 18.25 -4.73
N SER A 127 -8.33 18.93 -3.70
CA SER A 127 -6.89 19.16 -3.51
C SER A 127 -6.07 17.86 -3.53
N VAL A 128 -4.86 17.89 -4.10
CA VAL A 128 -3.93 16.75 -4.07
C VAL A 128 -3.55 16.37 -2.63
N TYR A 129 -3.59 17.31 -1.69
CA TYR A 129 -3.25 17.04 -0.28
C TYR A 129 -4.25 16.11 0.45
N TYR A 130 -5.46 15.89 -0.08
CA TYR A 130 -6.38 14.90 0.50
C TYR A 130 -5.83 13.47 0.42
N VAL A 131 -4.93 13.19 -0.52
CA VAL A 131 -4.25 11.90 -0.63
C VAL A 131 -3.37 11.64 0.60
N VAL A 132 -2.72 12.69 1.13
CA VAL A 132 -1.92 12.61 2.36
C VAL A 132 -2.80 12.26 3.56
N LEU A 133 -4.04 12.76 3.60
CA LEU A 133 -4.98 12.45 4.68
C LEU A 133 -5.40 10.97 4.65
N SER A 134 -5.61 10.39 3.47
CA SER A 134 -5.86 8.95 3.31
C SER A 134 -4.72 8.11 3.89
N GLU A 135 -3.49 8.47 3.53
CA GLU A 135 -2.27 7.80 4.00
C GLU A 135 -2.07 7.94 5.52
N LEU A 136 -2.43 9.10 6.10
CA LEU A 136 -2.42 9.30 7.55
C LEU A 136 -3.42 8.37 8.27
N ILE A 137 -4.64 8.25 7.73
CA ILE A 137 -5.66 7.34 8.27
C ILE A 137 -5.11 5.92 8.24
N PHE A 138 -4.56 5.47 7.11
CA PHE A 138 -3.99 4.13 7.01
C PHE A 138 -2.80 3.91 7.95
N GLY A 139 -1.95 4.93 8.12
CA GLY A 139 -0.83 4.92 9.06
C GLY A 139 -1.24 4.66 10.51
N VAL A 140 -2.39 5.18 10.95
CA VAL A 140 -2.95 4.91 12.30
C VAL A 140 -3.28 3.41 12.48
N PHE A 141 -3.64 2.72 11.40
CA PHE A 141 -3.88 1.27 11.41
C PHE A 141 -2.63 0.43 11.16
N GLY A 142 -1.45 1.06 11.10
CA GLY A 142 -0.15 0.41 11.01
C GLY A 142 0.49 0.43 9.62
N GLY A 143 -0.22 0.95 8.61
CA GLY A 143 0.28 1.12 7.24
C GLY A 143 0.72 -0.17 6.54
N TYR A 144 1.35 -0.03 5.37
CA TYR A 144 1.78 -1.14 4.52
C TYR A 144 2.72 -2.12 5.25
N MET A 145 3.61 -1.61 6.10
CA MET A 145 4.58 -2.44 6.84
C MET A 145 3.91 -3.42 7.80
N SER A 146 2.79 -3.04 8.41
CA SER A 146 2.02 -3.94 9.28
C SER A 146 1.31 -5.04 8.47
N VAL A 147 0.84 -4.74 7.26
CA VAL A 147 0.28 -5.73 6.33
C VAL A 147 1.34 -6.75 5.94
N PHE A 148 2.56 -6.31 5.58
CA PHE A 148 3.65 -7.22 5.26
C PHE A 148 4.08 -8.04 6.48
N SER A 149 4.34 -7.39 7.61
CA SER A 149 4.76 -8.06 8.84
C SER A 149 3.77 -9.16 9.27
N THR A 150 2.47 -8.87 9.22
CA THR A 150 1.43 -9.86 9.55
C THR A 150 1.34 -11.00 8.54
N THR A 151 1.53 -10.71 7.25
CA THR A 151 1.60 -11.71 6.16
C THR A 151 2.78 -12.67 6.36
N PHE A 152 3.99 -12.13 6.62
CA PHE A 152 5.19 -12.93 6.93
C PHE A 152 5.01 -13.73 8.22
N ALA A 153 4.50 -13.12 9.28
CA ALA A 153 4.24 -13.81 10.54
C ALA A 153 3.24 -14.96 10.38
N PHE A 154 2.21 -14.77 9.56
CA PHE A 154 1.20 -15.78 9.28
C PHE A 154 1.74 -16.92 8.41
N ALA A 155 2.47 -16.61 7.35
CA ALA A 155 3.16 -17.60 6.52
C ALA A 155 4.14 -18.46 7.35
N ALA A 156 4.87 -17.83 8.28
CA ALA A 156 5.78 -18.54 9.20
C ALA A 156 5.03 -19.49 10.14
N HIS A 157 3.81 -19.12 10.55
CA HIS A 157 3.00 -19.88 11.49
C HIS A 157 2.31 -21.07 10.82
N LEU A 158 1.83 -20.91 9.59
CA LEU A 158 1.18 -21.97 8.81
C LEU A 158 2.12 -23.14 8.50
N CYS A 159 3.38 -22.84 8.15
CA CYS A 159 4.39 -23.82 7.79
C CYS A 159 5.33 -24.15 8.97
N LYS A 160 4.87 -24.04 10.22
CA LYS A 160 5.72 -24.26 11.41
C LYS A 160 6.36 -25.65 11.43
N ASP A 161 5.64 -26.66 10.95
CA ASP A 161 6.04 -28.07 11.03
C ASP A 161 6.89 -28.53 9.82
N ASP A 162 6.96 -27.73 8.75
CA ASP A 162 7.71 -28.04 7.53
C ASP A 162 8.69 -26.92 7.16
N LYS A 163 9.97 -27.11 7.52
CA LYS A 163 11.04 -26.13 7.31
C LYS A 163 11.31 -25.84 5.84
N GLU A 164 11.22 -26.85 4.97
CA GLU A 164 11.52 -26.70 3.54
C GLU A 164 10.42 -25.87 2.86
N ARG A 165 9.15 -26.18 3.14
CA ARG A 165 8.01 -25.39 2.63
C ARG A 165 7.97 -23.99 3.20
N LYS A 166 8.29 -23.81 4.48
CA LYS A 166 8.41 -22.47 5.09
C LYS A 166 9.44 -21.63 4.33
N SER A 167 10.63 -22.17 4.09
CA SER A 167 11.69 -21.47 3.34
C SER A 167 11.22 -21.10 1.93
N LYS A 168 10.62 -22.03 1.19
CA LYS A 168 10.05 -21.79 -0.15
C LYS A 168 8.97 -20.69 -0.15
N THR A 169 8.10 -20.69 0.86
CA THR A 169 7.03 -19.68 0.99
C THR A 169 7.59 -18.29 1.28
N MET A 170 8.60 -18.19 2.16
CA MET A 170 9.26 -16.92 2.44
C MET A 170 10.01 -16.38 1.22
N ALA A 171 10.76 -17.24 0.53
CA ALA A 171 11.46 -16.86 -0.70
C ALA A 171 10.50 -16.41 -1.80
N LEU A 172 9.33 -17.05 -1.92
CA LEU A 172 8.29 -16.61 -2.85
C LEU A 172 7.71 -15.25 -2.46
N LEU A 173 7.40 -15.03 -1.17
CA LEU A 173 6.92 -13.74 -0.68
C LEU A 173 7.93 -12.64 -0.96
N GLU A 174 9.20 -12.83 -0.59
CA GLU A 174 10.31 -11.90 -0.87
C GLU A 174 10.49 -11.64 -2.37
N GLY A 175 10.37 -12.68 -3.20
CA GLY A 175 10.41 -12.54 -4.66
C GLY A 175 9.25 -11.69 -5.20
N CYS A 176 8.04 -11.88 -4.67
CA CYS A 176 6.90 -11.02 -5.00
C CYS A 176 7.08 -9.58 -4.52
N LEU A 177 7.72 -9.34 -3.36
CA LEU A 177 8.08 -7.99 -2.92
C LEU A 177 9.06 -7.34 -3.92
N GLY A 178 10.09 -8.08 -4.31
CA GLY A 178 11.17 -7.59 -5.18
C GLY A 178 10.69 -7.19 -6.57
N LEU A 179 9.81 -8.00 -7.18
CA LEU A 179 9.23 -7.70 -8.49
C LEU A 179 8.35 -6.44 -8.49
N GLY A 180 7.74 -6.09 -7.36
CA GLY A 180 6.95 -4.87 -7.22
C GLY A 180 7.81 -3.60 -7.11
N GLY A 181 9.04 -3.71 -6.62
CA GLY A 181 9.93 -2.58 -6.37
C GLY A 181 10.64 -2.03 -7.62
N GLU A 182 10.64 -2.76 -8.74
CA GLU A 182 11.33 -2.35 -9.97
C GLU A 182 10.60 -1.25 -10.77
N GLN A 183 9.44 -0.76 -10.31
CA GLN A 183 8.66 0.28 -11.00
C GLN A 183 8.83 1.71 -10.44
N GLN A 184 9.76 1.92 -9.51
CA GLN A 184 9.94 3.19 -8.79
C GLN A 184 11.04 4.08 -9.37
#